data_AF-A0A7S4PXS9-F1
#
_entry.id   AF-A0A7S4PXS9-F1
#
_cell.length_a   1.000
_cell.length_b   1.000
_cell.length_c   1.000
_cell.angle_alpha   90.00
_cell.angle_beta   90.00
_cell.angle_gamma   90.00
#
_symmetry.space_group_name_H-M   'P 1'
#
loop_
_entity.id
_entity.type
_entity.pdbx_description
1 polymer ?
#
loop_
_entity_poly.entity_id
_entity_poly.type
_entity_poly.pdbx_seq_one_letter_code
_entity_poly.pdbx_strand_id
1 'polypeptide(L)'
;GIDFTRSFTELLATFSDPVKRCNSQVCSFDPLTVPCNAVVLAASLGTSPTCMWSPDHRRFHVILDEDAAVQPGDVQRFVGGVLSSSGPRQVASSSQLSAAVGVGQVAGEVIAVLTATPSEMPSYGDVQFSTAATRGGYGRPLDFAWSLGPRTPLAARQALQSFISQVGQVGSFRLPAQTLKDALSVVPASEPRPLKLEVQVAMTNWLRKTASASASVTVLDMQPSWQVVAASPTSPSFESFEAATFKVRMLPPASYQGGPQFDVNQPLPAITWTTRNMAVGGGFVSLSASGFTDSDPAEAVVRLPAFSLNAGSQHQFRAQV
;
A
#
# COMPACT_ATOMS: atom_id res chain seq x y z
N GLY A 1 1.49 -50.75 6.15
CA GLY A 1 1.06 -49.56 6.90
C GLY A 1 1.09 -48.34 6.00
N ILE A 2 0.61 -47.21 6.50
CA ILE A 2 0.64 -45.93 5.80
C ILE A 2 1.21 -44.86 6.72
N ASP A 3 1.98 -43.93 6.16
CA ASP A 3 2.39 -42.71 6.83
C ASP A 3 1.97 -41.50 5.99
N PHE A 4 1.52 -40.44 6.65
CA PHE A 4 1.20 -39.18 6.01
C PHE A 4 2.21 -38.13 6.44
N THR A 5 2.94 -37.59 5.48
CA THR A 5 3.85 -36.49 5.73
C THR A 5 3.37 -35.27 4.98
N ARG A 6 3.22 -34.14 5.67
CA ARG A 6 2.88 -32.87 5.02
C ARG A 6 4.10 -31.98 4.90
N SER A 7 4.32 -31.46 3.70
CA SER A 7 5.19 -30.32 3.41
C SER A 7 4.36 -29.04 3.27
N PHE A 8 4.95 -27.96 2.77
CA PHE A 8 4.28 -26.66 2.70
C PHE A 8 3.07 -26.64 1.76
N THR A 9 3.21 -27.29 0.60
CA THR A 9 2.19 -27.34 -0.45
C THR A 9 1.84 -28.77 -0.82
N GLU A 10 2.36 -29.78 -0.11
CA GLU A 10 2.12 -31.17 -0.48
C GLU A 10 1.73 -32.03 0.72
N LEU A 11 0.80 -32.95 0.50
CA LEU A 11 0.53 -34.07 1.37
C LEU A 11 1.03 -35.33 0.68
N LEU A 12 1.98 -36.01 1.33
CA LEU A 12 2.57 -37.25 0.85
C LEU A 12 2.04 -38.41 1.69
N ALA A 13 1.40 -39.38 1.04
CA ALA A 13 1.08 -40.66 1.64
C ALA A 13 2.11 -41.70 1.21
N THR A 14 2.78 -42.34 2.16
CA THR A 14 3.78 -43.38 1.92
C THR A 14 3.28 -44.73 2.42
N PHE A 15 3.32 -45.74 1.56
CA PHE A 15 2.85 -47.09 1.83
C PHE A 15 4.02 -48.05 2.01
N SER A 16 3.92 -48.94 3.00
CA SER A 16 4.94 -49.97 3.26
C SER A 16 5.08 -50.96 2.11
N ASP A 17 4.02 -51.14 1.33
CA ASP A 17 3.94 -52.03 0.17
C ASP A 17 3.33 -51.31 -1.03
N PRO A 18 3.65 -51.71 -2.27
CA PRO A 18 3.06 -51.14 -3.47
C PRO A 18 1.53 -51.28 -3.45
N VAL A 19 0.82 -50.17 -3.65
CA VAL A 19 -0.64 -50.14 -3.65
C VAL A 19 -1.16 -50.80 -4.93
N LYS A 20 -2.12 -51.72 -4.77
CA LYS A 20 -2.80 -52.42 -5.87
C LYS A 20 -4.28 -52.09 -5.86
N ARG A 21 -4.88 -51.93 -7.03
CA ARG A 21 -6.34 -51.86 -7.15
C ARG A 21 -6.87 -53.27 -7.34
N CYS A 22 -7.75 -53.69 -6.44
CA CYS A 22 -8.42 -54.98 -6.56
C CYS A 22 -9.87 -54.76 -6.98
N ASN A 23 -10.30 -55.44 -8.05
CA ASN A 23 -11.71 -55.76 -8.22
C ASN A 23 -12.00 -57.09 -7.49
N SER A 24 -13.25 -57.54 -7.49
CA SER A 24 -13.70 -58.71 -6.72
C SER A 24 -12.93 -60.01 -6.99
N GLN A 25 -12.09 -60.09 -8.03
CA GLN A 25 -11.33 -61.29 -8.39
C GLN A 25 -9.88 -61.06 -8.82
N VAL A 26 -9.47 -59.84 -9.16
CA VAL A 26 -8.14 -59.53 -9.73
C VAL A 26 -7.58 -58.23 -9.15
N CYS A 27 -6.35 -58.29 -8.66
CA CYS A 27 -5.58 -57.12 -8.23
C CYS A 27 -4.56 -56.74 -9.30
N SER A 28 -4.65 -55.52 -9.84
CA SER A 28 -3.69 -54.97 -10.80
C SER A 28 -2.94 -53.77 -10.22
N PHE A 29 -1.69 -53.63 -10.66
CA PHE A 29 -0.96 -52.36 -10.63
C PHE A 29 -1.43 -51.54 -11.82
N ASP A 30 -2.66 -51.05 -11.76
CA ASP A 30 -3.10 -50.12 -12.78
C ASP A 30 -2.58 -48.74 -12.37
N PRO A 31 -1.66 -48.10 -13.12
CA PRO A 31 -1.25 -46.71 -12.92
C PRO A 31 -2.43 -45.82 -13.31
N LEU A 32 -3.52 -45.91 -12.56
CA LEU A 32 -4.64 -45.04 -12.79
C LEU A 32 -4.15 -43.63 -12.48
N THR A 33 -4.18 -42.82 -13.53
CA THR A 33 -5.00 -41.61 -13.60
C THR A 33 -6.25 -41.73 -12.71
N VAL A 34 -6.08 -41.89 -11.39
CA VAL A 34 -7.18 -41.70 -10.46
C VAL A 34 -7.28 -40.19 -10.37
N PRO A 35 -8.30 -39.58 -11.00
CA PRO A 35 -8.44 -38.14 -10.91
C PRO A 35 -8.57 -37.78 -9.43
N CYS A 36 -8.00 -36.65 -9.01
CA CYS A 36 -7.99 -36.25 -7.59
C CYS A 36 -9.37 -36.32 -6.95
N ASN A 37 -10.42 -36.01 -7.71
CA ASN A 37 -11.81 -36.08 -7.29
C ASN A 37 -12.33 -37.50 -6.98
N ALA A 38 -11.67 -38.56 -7.46
CA ALA A 38 -11.99 -39.96 -7.15
C ALA A 38 -11.19 -40.49 -5.95
N VAL A 39 -10.07 -39.84 -5.58
CA VAL A 39 -9.32 -40.15 -4.36
C VAL A 39 -9.73 -39.24 -3.20
N VAL A 40 -10.32 -38.07 -3.39
CA VAL A 40 -10.42 -37.08 -2.30
C VAL A 40 -11.87 -36.68 -2.03
N LEU A 41 -12.33 -36.86 -0.78
CA LEU A 41 -13.45 -36.06 -0.26
C LEU A 41 -12.92 -34.66 0.08
N ALA A 42 -13.23 -33.73 -0.84
CA ALA A 42 -12.44 -32.58 -1.30
C ALA A 42 -12.20 -31.41 -0.35
N ALA A 43 -12.93 -31.25 0.75
CA ALA A 43 -12.95 -29.96 1.45
C ALA A 43 -11.63 -29.59 2.15
N SER A 44 -10.82 -30.56 2.59
CA SER A 44 -9.61 -30.27 3.37
C SER A 44 -8.34 -30.10 2.53
N LEU A 45 -8.34 -30.48 1.25
CA LEU A 45 -7.15 -30.43 0.38
C LEU A 45 -7.13 -29.21 -0.56
N GLY A 46 -8.21 -28.43 -0.57
CA GLY A 46 -8.36 -27.18 -1.32
C GLY A 46 -9.25 -27.31 -2.56
N THR A 47 -9.41 -26.23 -3.32
CA THR A 47 -10.37 -26.18 -4.44
C THR A 47 -10.00 -27.03 -5.65
N SER A 48 -8.70 -27.11 -5.98
CA SER A 48 -8.20 -27.86 -7.15
C SER A 48 -6.89 -28.61 -6.85
N PRO A 49 -6.89 -29.61 -5.95
CA PRO A 49 -5.67 -30.36 -5.66
C PRO A 49 -5.19 -31.11 -6.89
N THR A 50 -3.86 -31.24 -7.03
CA THR A 50 -3.23 -32.08 -8.06
C THR A 50 -2.62 -33.31 -7.40
N CYS A 51 -2.79 -34.50 -8.00
CA CYS A 51 -2.44 -35.77 -7.35
C CYS A 51 -1.64 -36.63 -8.31
N MET A 52 -0.59 -37.26 -7.79
CA MET A 52 0.32 -38.07 -8.57
C MET A 52 0.76 -39.29 -7.77
N TRP A 53 0.76 -40.46 -8.42
CA TRP A 53 1.40 -41.64 -7.90
C TRP A 53 2.86 -41.70 -8.33
N SER A 54 3.73 -42.16 -7.43
CA SER A 54 5.08 -42.52 -7.80
C SER A 54 5.12 -43.76 -8.71
N PRO A 55 6.16 -43.93 -9.54
CA PRO A 55 6.29 -45.09 -10.43
C PRO A 55 6.35 -46.44 -9.71
N ASP A 56 6.78 -46.46 -8.45
CA ASP A 56 6.86 -47.67 -7.61
C ASP A 56 5.54 -48.00 -6.90
N HIS A 57 4.49 -47.19 -7.09
CA HIS A 57 3.18 -47.29 -6.44
C HIS A 57 3.22 -47.28 -4.91
N ARG A 58 4.28 -46.75 -4.31
CA ARG A 58 4.45 -46.66 -2.85
C ARG A 58 4.19 -45.27 -2.30
N ARG A 59 4.11 -44.25 -3.16
CA ARG A 59 3.91 -42.85 -2.75
C ARG A 59 2.78 -42.22 -3.53
N PHE A 60 1.90 -41.53 -2.81
CA PHE A 60 0.84 -40.72 -3.36
C PHE A 60 1.06 -39.27 -2.95
N HIS A 61 1.37 -38.42 -3.91
CA HIS A 61 1.61 -37.01 -3.74
C HIS A 61 0.33 -36.24 -4.02
N VAL A 62 -0.07 -35.35 -3.11
CA VAL A 62 -1.16 -34.40 -3.32
C VAL A 62 -0.62 -33.00 -3.16
N ILE A 63 -0.56 -32.23 -4.24
CA ILE A 63 -0.31 -30.80 -4.21
C ILE A 63 -1.59 -30.12 -3.72
N LEU A 64 -1.48 -29.50 -2.56
CA LEU A 64 -2.51 -28.77 -1.84
C LEU A 64 -2.65 -27.36 -2.40
N ASP A 65 -3.89 -26.90 -2.51
CA ASP A 65 -4.21 -25.56 -2.97
C ASP A 65 -4.17 -24.52 -1.82
N GLU A 66 -4.36 -23.23 -2.15
CA GLU A 66 -4.30 -22.10 -1.21
C GLU A 66 -5.21 -22.28 0.01
N ASP A 67 -6.41 -22.82 -0.19
CA ASP A 67 -7.46 -23.02 0.82
C ASP A 67 -7.41 -24.37 1.54
N ALA A 68 -6.38 -25.19 1.30
CA ALA A 68 -6.28 -26.50 1.96
C ALA A 68 -6.21 -26.38 3.49
N ALA A 69 -7.17 -27.01 4.17
CA ALA A 69 -7.36 -26.95 5.62
C ALA A 69 -6.72 -28.11 6.41
N VAL A 70 -6.10 -29.11 5.76
CA VAL A 70 -5.35 -30.17 6.47
C VAL A 70 -4.29 -29.54 7.37
N GLN A 71 -4.06 -30.09 8.56
CA GLN A 71 -3.05 -29.67 9.53
C GLN A 71 -2.20 -30.85 9.99
N PRO A 72 -0.95 -30.62 10.44
CA PRO A 72 -0.21 -31.64 11.17
C PRO A 72 -1.00 -32.13 12.39
N GLY A 73 -1.02 -33.44 12.61
CA GLY A 73 -1.83 -34.09 13.65
C GLY A 73 -3.21 -34.55 13.19
N ASP A 74 -3.73 -34.06 12.07
CA ASP A 74 -4.97 -34.56 11.49
C ASP A 74 -4.85 -36.04 11.14
N VAL A 75 -5.91 -36.82 11.33
CA VAL A 75 -5.93 -38.23 10.93
C VAL A 75 -6.55 -38.35 9.55
N GLN A 76 -5.73 -38.74 8.58
CA GLN A 76 -6.17 -39.04 7.22
C GLN A 76 -6.40 -40.54 7.06
N ARG A 77 -7.44 -40.92 6.32
CA ARG A 77 -7.82 -42.32 6.10
C ARG A 77 -7.92 -42.64 4.62
N PHE A 78 -7.41 -43.79 4.21
CA PHE A 78 -7.72 -44.41 2.92
C PHE A 78 -8.82 -45.46 3.12
N VAL A 79 -9.99 -45.21 2.52
CA VAL A 79 -11.15 -46.09 2.53
C VAL A 79 -11.53 -46.42 1.09
N GLY A 80 -11.44 -47.70 0.68
CA GLY A 80 -11.83 -48.12 -0.67
C GLY A 80 -11.05 -47.42 -1.80
N GLY A 81 -9.80 -47.00 -1.55
CA GLY A 81 -8.99 -46.23 -2.50
C GLY A 81 -9.22 -44.71 -2.46
N VAL A 82 -10.08 -44.22 -1.55
CA VAL A 82 -10.39 -42.80 -1.36
C VAL A 82 -9.76 -42.31 -0.06
N LEU A 83 -8.93 -41.28 -0.15
CA LEU A 83 -8.50 -40.40 0.93
C LEU A 83 -9.69 -39.59 1.48
N SER A 84 -10.05 -39.86 2.73
CA SER A 84 -11.06 -39.12 3.48
C SER A 84 -10.44 -38.50 4.74
N SER A 85 -10.73 -37.21 4.95
CA SER A 85 -10.54 -36.55 6.23
C SER A 85 -11.64 -37.02 7.18
N SER A 86 -11.26 -37.54 8.35
CA SER A 86 -12.20 -37.86 9.40
C SER A 86 -12.06 -36.90 10.57
N GLY A 87 -13.18 -36.35 11.02
CA GLY A 87 -13.29 -35.80 12.38
C GLY A 87 -12.87 -36.82 13.45
N PRO A 88 -12.79 -36.39 14.72
CA PRO A 88 -12.08 -37.11 15.77
C PRO A 88 -12.54 -38.58 15.91
N ARG A 89 -11.56 -39.49 15.84
CA ARG A 89 -11.61 -40.93 16.17
C ARG A 89 -12.95 -41.63 15.90
N GLN A 90 -13.17 -42.03 14.66
CA GLN A 90 -14.00 -43.19 14.39
C GLN A 90 -13.09 -44.39 14.14
N VAL A 91 -13.40 -45.50 14.81
CA VAL A 91 -12.66 -46.76 14.71
C VAL A 91 -12.70 -47.21 13.24
N ALA A 92 -11.52 -47.25 12.62
CA ALA A 92 -11.35 -47.72 11.26
C ALA A 92 -11.84 -49.18 11.15
N SER A 93 -12.67 -49.49 10.17
CA SER A 93 -12.94 -50.89 9.83
C SER A 93 -11.65 -51.55 9.32
N SER A 94 -11.49 -52.87 9.47
CA SER A 94 -10.23 -53.59 9.20
C SER A 94 -9.69 -53.45 7.77
N SER A 95 -10.49 -52.93 6.83
CA SER A 95 -10.11 -52.66 5.44
C SER A 95 -9.61 -51.22 5.19
N GLN A 96 -9.38 -50.42 6.23
CA GLN A 96 -9.00 -49.01 6.11
C GLN A 96 -7.57 -48.78 6.64
N LEU A 97 -6.78 -48.00 5.90
CA LEU A 97 -5.47 -47.54 6.35
C LEU A 97 -5.61 -46.12 6.88
N SER A 98 -5.15 -45.85 8.10
CA SER A 98 -5.19 -44.50 8.68
C SER A 98 -3.88 -44.16 9.38
N ALA A 99 -3.43 -42.93 9.24
CA ALA A 99 -2.31 -42.40 10.00
C ALA A 99 -2.49 -40.90 10.28
N ALA A 100 -1.83 -40.42 11.33
CA ALA A 100 -1.78 -38.99 11.62
C ALA A 100 -0.82 -38.30 10.64
N VAL A 101 -1.13 -37.07 10.25
CA VAL A 101 -0.27 -36.25 9.39
C VAL A 101 0.92 -35.77 10.20
N GLY A 102 2.10 -36.33 9.92
CA GLY A 102 3.38 -35.85 10.38
C GLY A 102 3.87 -34.60 9.64
N VAL A 103 4.87 -33.94 10.22
CA VAL A 103 5.54 -32.77 9.64
C VAL A 103 6.81 -33.22 8.92
N GLY A 104 6.86 -33.08 7.59
CA GLY A 104 8.05 -33.43 6.81
C GLY A 104 9.14 -32.36 6.83
N GLN A 105 8.75 -31.11 7.08
CA GLN A 105 9.66 -29.97 7.21
C GLN A 105 9.22 -29.10 8.37
N VAL A 106 10.12 -28.84 9.31
CA VAL A 106 9.84 -27.92 10.42
C VAL A 106 9.59 -26.55 9.82
N ALA A 107 8.35 -26.07 9.93
CA ALA A 107 8.01 -24.74 9.48
C ALA A 107 8.79 -23.71 10.30
N GLY A 108 9.64 -22.96 9.63
CA GLY A 108 10.37 -21.88 10.27
C GLY A 108 9.45 -20.74 10.67
N GLU A 109 10.03 -19.79 11.39
CA GLU A 109 9.34 -18.64 11.94
C GLU A 109 8.89 -17.68 10.83
N VAL A 110 7.79 -16.96 11.07
CA VAL A 110 7.40 -15.83 10.22
C VAL A 110 8.38 -14.70 10.52
N ILE A 111 9.08 -14.21 9.49
CA ILE A 111 9.99 -13.07 9.62
C ILE A 111 9.27 -11.88 9.01
N ALA A 112 8.66 -11.08 9.89
CA ALA A 112 7.89 -9.92 9.51
C ALA A 112 8.80 -8.74 9.14
N VAL A 113 8.63 -8.19 7.93
CA VAL A 113 9.30 -6.96 7.50
C VAL A 113 8.28 -6.01 6.93
N LEU A 114 8.23 -4.78 7.43
CA LEU A 114 7.40 -3.71 6.90
C LEU A 114 8.29 -2.54 6.50
N THR A 115 8.08 -2.04 5.30
CA THR A 115 8.78 -0.87 4.77
C THR A 115 7.78 0.22 4.40
N ALA A 116 8.19 1.47 4.55
CA ALA A 116 7.43 2.61 4.10
C ALA A 116 8.26 3.42 3.10
N THR A 117 7.65 3.87 2.02
CA THR A 117 8.34 4.63 0.97
C THR A 117 7.46 5.80 0.50
N PRO A 118 7.97 7.04 0.55
CA PRO A 118 9.25 7.45 1.15
C PRO A 118 9.23 7.39 2.70
N SER A 119 10.39 7.47 3.36
CA SER A 119 10.50 7.52 4.83
C SER A 119 10.19 8.90 5.41
N GLU A 120 10.26 9.93 4.58
CA GLU A 120 9.85 11.31 4.89
C GLU A 120 9.05 11.85 3.71
N MET A 121 7.95 12.54 3.98
CA MET A 121 7.12 13.14 2.93
C MET A 121 6.49 14.45 3.39
N PRO A 122 6.17 15.36 2.46
CA PRO A 122 5.25 16.44 2.77
C PRO A 122 3.83 15.91 3.04
N SER A 123 3.00 16.70 3.73
CA SER A 123 1.60 16.36 4.06
C SER A 123 0.67 16.10 2.87
N TYR A 124 1.13 16.36 1.65
CA TYR A 124 0.43 16.17 0.38
C TYR A 124 1.07 15.08 -0.50
N GLY A 125 1.99 14.28 0.04
CA GLY A 125 2.60 13.15 -0.66
C GLY A 125 1.83 11.84 -0.44
N ASP A 126 1.88 10.94 -1.43
CA ASP A 126 1.47 9.54 -1.24
C ASP A 126 2.57 8.79 -0.47
N VAL A 127 2.16 7.82 0.35
CA VAL A 127 3.07 6.85 0.97
C VAL A 127 2.65 5.43 0.65
N GLN A 128 3.62 4.58 0.31
CA GLN A 128 3.41 3.15 0.15
C GLN A 128 3.96 2.38 1.34
N PHE A 129 3.15 1.47 1.87
CA PHE A 129 3.56 0.48 2.87
C PHE A 129 3.64 -0.89 2.19
N SER A 130 4.74 -1.63 2.42
CA SER A 130 4.99 -2.91 1.74
C SER A 130 5.64 -3.94 2.66
N THR A 131 5.10 -5.16 2.63
CA THR A 131 5.65 -6.34 3.30
C THR A 131 6.40 -7.27 2.33
N ALA A 132 6.85 -6.77 1.18
CA ALA A 132 7.48 -7.60 0.14
C ALA A 132 8.74 -8.35 0.62
N ALA A 133 9.42 -7.84 1.66
CA ALA A 133 10.58 -8.49 2.26
C ALA A 133 10.24 -9.53 3.34
N THR A 134 8.95 -9.69 3.70
CA THR A 134 8.50 -10.69 4.67
C THR A 134 8.73 -12.10 4.15
N ARG A 135 9.06 -13.02 5.08
CA ARG A 135 9.20 -14.45 4.80
C ARG A 135 8.36 -15.27 5.78
N GLY A 136 8.14 -16.55 5.46
CA GLY A 136 7.43 -17.49 6.33
C GLY A 136 6.03 -17.89 5.86
N GLY A 137 5.62 -17.48 4.66
CA GLY A 137 4.42 -18.00 3.97
C GLY A 137 4.64 -19.39 3.36
N TYR A 138 5.89 -19.73 3.04
CA TYR A 138 6.29 -21.05 2.49
C TYR A 138 5.47 -21.49 1.26
N GLY A 139 5.29 -20.59 0.29
CA GLY A 139 4.50 -20.89 -0.92
C GLY A 139 2.99 -20.76 -0.73
N ARG A 140 2.51 -20.41 0.48
CA ARG A 140 1.13 -20.00 0.74
C ARG A 140 1.06 -18.50 1.04
N PRO A 141 -0.09 -17.85 0.74
CA PRO A 141 -0.36 -16.49 1.18
C PRO A 141 -0.24 -16.36 2.71
N LEU A 142 0.17 -15.18 3.16
CA LEU A 142 0.09 -14.80 4.57
C LEU A 142 -1.22 -14.05 4.81
N ASP A 143 -1.79 -14.23 5.99
CA ASP A 143 -2.87 -13.36 6.48
C ASP A 143 -2.24 -12.08 7.03
N PHE A 144 -2.78 -10.92 6.66
CA PHE A 144 -2.34 -9.60 7.08
C PHE A 144 -3.40 -8.91 7.94
N ALA A 145 -3.01 -8.38 9.09
CA ALA A 145 -3.84 -7.53 9.92
C ALA A 145 -3.13 -6.19 10.14
N TRP A 146 -3.64 -5.16 9.48
CA TRP A 146 -3.09 -3.80 9.50
C TRP A 146 -3.67 -2.97 10.65
N SER A 147 -2.83 -2.16 11.28
CA SER A 147 -3.23 -1.22 12.33
C SER A 147 -2.33 0.01 12.36
N LEU A 148 -2.75 1.05 13.10
CA LEU A 148 -1.95 2.27 13.30
C LEU A 148 -1.23 2.20 14.64
N GLY A 149 0.07 2.48 14.61
CA GLY A 149 0.94 2.44 15.77
C GLY A 149 0.74 3.64 16.71
N PRO A 150 1.23 3.54 17.96
CA PRO A 150 1.04 4.57 18.98
C PRO A 150 1.76 5.89 18.68
N ARG A 151 2.74 5.90 17.76
CA ARG A 151 3.42 7.13 17.35
C ARG A 151 2.58 8.02 16.44
N THR A 152 1.47 7.49 15.90
CA THR A 152 0.51 8.27 15.13
C THR A 152 -0.40 9.05 16.08
N PRO A 153 -0.54 10.39 15.91
CA PRO A 153 -1.44 11.21 16.73
C PRO A 153 -2.85 10.62 16.81
N LEU A 154 -3.49 10.71 17.98
CA LEU A 154 -4.78 10.03 18.22
C LEU A 154 -5.87 10.49 17.22
N ALA A 155 -5.95 11.79 16.95
CA ALA A 155 -6.92 12.35 15.99
C ALA A 155 -6.70 11.77 14.58
N ALA A 156 -5.43 11.72 14.12
CA ALA A 156 -5.09 11.11 12.84
C ALA A 156 -5.39 9.60 12.81
N ARG A 157 -5.15 8.89 13.92
CA ARG A 157 -5.49 7.45 14.02
C ARG A 157 -6.98 7.21 13.83
N GLN A 158 -7.81 8.00 14.49
CA GLN A 158 -9.27 7.90 14.37
C GLN A 158 -9.74 8.20 12.95
N ALA A 159 -9.17 9.23 12.31
CA ALA A 159 -9.51 9.60 10.93
C ALA A 159 -9.08 8.53 9.90
N LEU A 160 -7.93 7.87 10.11
CA LEU A 160 -7.39 6.85 9.19
C LEU A 160 -7.92 5.43 9.46
N GLN A 161 -8.65 5.20 10.56
CA GLN A 161 -9.04 3.86 10.98
C GLN A 161 -9.93 3.14 9.95
N SER A 162 -10.86 3.87 9.34
CA SER A 162 -11.75 3.32 8.30
C SER A 162 -10.95 2.88 7.07
N PHE A 163 -10.03 3.72 6.60
CA PHE A 163 -9.14 3.39 5.50
C PHE A 163 -8.31 2.13 5.79
N ILE A 164 -7.65 2.07 6.95
CA ILE A 164 -6.83 0.91 7.34
C ILE A 164 -7.66 -0.37 7.44
N SER A 165 -8.90 -0.30 7.90
CA SER A 165 -9.79 -1.46 7.95
C SER A 165 -10.21 -1.97 6.56
N GLN A 166 -10.22 -1.11 5.54
CA GLN A 166 -10.60 -1.44 4.17
C GLN A 166 -9.44 -2.02 3.34
N VAL A 167 -8.18 -1.80 3.75
CA VAL A 167 -7.00 -2.35 3.07
C VAL A 167 -7.09 -3.87 2.93
N GLY A 168 -7.68 -4.56 3.92
CA GLY A 168 -7.92 -6.01 3.86
C GLY A 168 -6.63 -6.83 3.98
N GLN A 169 -6.62 -8.00 3.33
CA GLN A 169 -5.56 -9.02 3.41
C GLN A 169 -4.46 -8.85 2.35
N VAL A 170 -4.13 -7.61 1.99
CA VAL A 170 -3.10 -7.33 0.97
C VAL A 170 -1.73 -7.12 1.61
N GLY A 171 -0.65 -7.59 0.96
CA GLY A 171 0.73 -7.42 1.44
C GLY A 171 1.33 -6.03 1.18
N SER A 172 0.62 -5.15 0.48
CA SER A 172 1.04 -3.77 0.30
C SER A 172 -0.15 -2.87 -0.01
N PHE A 173 -0.10 -1.62 0.44
CA PHE A 173 -1.09 -0.61 0.09
C PHE A 173 -0.45 0.77 -0.05
N ARG A 174 -1.14 1.66 -0.74
CA ARG A 174 -0.79 3.08 -0.84
C ARG A 174 -1.80 3.90 -0.06
N LEU A 175 -1.33 4.74 0.87
CA LEU A 175 -2.16 5.75 1.52
C LEU A 175 -2.15 7.01 0.65
N PRO A 176 -3.30 7.39 0.06
CA PRO A 176 -3.37 8.55 -0.81
C PRO A 176 -3.10 9.85 -0.04
N ALA A 177 -2.43 10.79 -0.70
CA ALA A 177 -2.13 12.12 -0.19
C ALA A 177 -3.35 12.85 0.39
N GLN A 178 -4.50 12.76 -0.30
CA GLN A 178 -5.72 13.43 0.15
C GLN A 178 -6.24 12.85 1.47
N THR A 179 -6.30 11.52 1.57
CA THR A 179 -6.71 10.82 2.80
C THR A 179 -5.79 11.16 3.97
N LEU A 180 -4.49 11.24 3.72
CA LEU A 180 -3.52 11.69 4.71
C LEU A 180 -3.76 13.14 5.11
N LYS A 181 -3.88 14.06 4.14
CA LYS A 181 -4.12 15.49 4.38
C LYS A 181 -5.37 15.71 5.23
N ASP A 182 -6.46 15.02 4.91
CA ASP A 182 -7.71 15.10 5.66
C ASP A 182 -7.53 14.62 7.11
N ALA A 183 -6.81 13.51 7.30
CA ALA A 183 -6.50 13.00 8.64
C ALA A 183 -5.56 13.92 9.45
N LEU A 184 -4.65 14.63 8.78
CA LEU A 184 -3.75 15.58 9.45
C LEU A 184 -4.43 16.91 9.77
N SER A 185 -5.50 17.27 9.05
CA SER A 185 -6.25 18.51 9.28
C SER A 185 -6.98 18.54 10.63
N VAL A 186 -7.30 17.37 11.19
CA VAL A 186 -7.94 17.23 12.51
C VAL A 186 -6.94 17.12 13.66
N VAL A 187 -5.63 17.12 13.37
CA VAL A 187 -4.58 17.05 14.39
C VAL A 187 -4.43 18.44 15.03
N PRO A 188 -4.54 18.57 16.36
CA PRO A 188 -4.39 19.86 17.04
C PRO A 188 -3.04 20.52 16.74
N ALA A 189 -3.01 21.84 16.56
CA ALA A 189 -1.78 22.60 16.33
C ALA A 189 -0.77 22.50 17.51
N SER A 190 -1.24 22.06 18.68
CA SER A 190 -0.39 21.80 19.86
C SER A 190 0.44 20.52 19.77
N GLU A 191 0.17 19.62 18.82
CA GLU A 191 0.96 18.41 18.63
C GLU A 191 2.35 18.73 18.07
N PRO A 192 3.42 18.07 18.55
CA PRO A 192 4.78 18.35 18.12
C PRO A 192 5.00 17.98 16.66
N ARG A 193 5.58 18.92 15.90
CA ARG A 193 5.98 18.75 14.50
C ARG A 193 7.48 18.38 14.41
N PRO A 194 7.91 17.56 13.42
CA PRO A 194 7.10 16.91 12.39
C PRO A 194 6.28 15.73 12.94
N LEU A 195 5.13 15.47 12.31
CA LEU A 195 4.25 14.38 12.72
C LEU A 195 4.84 13.03 12.29
N LYS A 196 4.60 11.98 13.06
CA LYS A 196 4.97 10.60 12.69
C LYS A 196 3.73 9.80 12.39
N LEU A 197 3.69 9.15 11.23
CA LEU A 197 2.70 8.16 10.87
C LEU A 197 3.33 6.77 11.00
N GLU A 198 2.95 6.03 12.03
CA GLU A 198 3.36 4.63 12.22
C GLU A 198 2.24 3.68 11.80
N VAL A 199 2.58 2.74 10.94
CA VAL A 199 1.73 1.61 10.54
C VAL A 199 2.34 0.33 11.10
N GLN A 200 1.48 -0.53 11.62
CA GLN A 200 1.83 -1.85 12.11
C GLN A 200 1.09 -2.90 11.29
N VAL A 201 1.71 -4.06 11.15
CA VAL A 201 1.09 -5.22 10.51
C VAL A 201 1.41 -6.45 11.32
N ALA A 202 0.39 -7.27 11.61
CA ALA A 202 0.55 -8.63 12.07
C ALA A 202 0.38 -9.56 10.87
N MET A 203 1.31 -10.48 10.70
CA MET A 203 1.34 -11.44 9.61
C MET A 203 1.27 -12.84 10.17
N THR A 204 0.26 -13.60 9.76
CA THR A 204 -0.01 -14.95 10.24
C THR A 204 0.11 -15.93 9.09
N ASN A 205 0.87 -17.01 9.28
CA ASN A 205 0.93 -18.08 8.30
C ASN A 205 -0.18 -19.12 8.54
N TRP A 206 -0.30 -20.06 7.61
CA TRP A 206 -1.29 -21.15 7.67
C TRP A 206 -1.16 -22.06 8.92
N LEU A 207 -0.02 -22.03 9.60
CA LEU A 207 0.23 -22.72 10.87
C LEU A 207 -0.15 -21.89 12.11
N ARG A 208 -0.80 -20.74 11.91
CA ARG A 208 -1.15 -19.79 12.98
C ARG A 208 0.06 -19.24 13.73
N LYS A 209 1.26 -19.31 13.14
CA LYS A 209 2.42 -18.56 13.65
C LYS A 209 2.28 -17.11 13.20
N THR A 210 2.39 -16.19 14.13
CA THR A 210 2.23 -14.76 13.89
C THR A 210 3.52 -14.02 14.20
N ALA A 211 3.88 -13.07 13.35
CA ALA A 211 4.92 -12.08 13.62
C ALA A 211 4.42 -10.68 13.24
N SER A 212 4.95 -9.66 13.90
CA SER A 212 4.54 -8.28 13.67
C SER A 212 5.71 -7.42 13.24
N ALA A 213 5.45 -6.43 12.40
CA ALA A 213 6.41 -5.40 12.02
C ALA A 213 5.75 -4.02 12.06
N SER A 214 6.57 -2.98 12.24
CA SER A 214 6.13 -1.60 12.13
C SER A 214 7.05 -0.79 11.22
N ALA A 215 6.47 0.20 10.55
CA ALA A 215 7.21 1.20 9.79
C ALA A 215 6.62 2.57 10.11
N SER A 216 7.47 3.59 10.10
CA SER A 216 7.08 4.97 10.34
C SER A 216 7.48 5.86 9.19
N VAL A 217 6.64 6.84 8.89
CA VAL A 217 6.96 7.94 7.97
C VAL A 217 6.87 9.26 8.72
N THR A 218 7.87 10.11 8.52
CA THR A 218 7.86 11.48 9.02
C THR A 218 7.10 12.36 8.05
N VAL A 219 6.03 12.99 8.52
CA VAL A 219 5.24 13.95 7.73
C VAL A 219 5.71 15.36 8.04
N LEU A 220 6.32 15.96 7.04
CA LEU A 220 6.82 17.32 7.08
C LEU A 220 5.66 18.29 6.89
N ASP A 221 5.57 19.26 7.79
CA ASP A 221 4.63 20.38 7.66
C ASP A 221 5.21 21.41 6.68
N MET A 222 5.33 21.00 5.42
CA MET A 222 5.69 21.90 4.35
C MET A 222 4.41 22.55 3.85
N GLN A 223 4.17 23.80 4.25
CA GLN A 223 3.32 24.64 3.42
C GLN A 223 3.96 24.71 2.03
N PRO A 224 3.22 24.48 0.95
CA PRO A 224 3.75 24.69 -0.38
C PRO A 224 4.16 26.17 -0.51
N SER A 225 5.47 26.45 -0.45
CA SER A 225 5.98 27.79 -0.74
C SER A 225 6.00 27.97 -2.25
N TRP A 226 4.92 28.55 -2.76
CA TRP A 226 4.85 28.99 -4.14
C TRP A 226 5.98 29.96 -4.43
N GLN A 227 6.71 29.71 -5.50
CA GLN A 227 7.77 30.62 -5.94
C GLN A 227 7.19 31.58 -6.97
N VAL A 228 7.32 32.88 -6.72
CA VAL A 228 6.99 33.91 -7.71
C VAL A 228 8.23 34.19 -8.53
N VAL A 229 8.17 33.88 -9.83
CA VAL A 229 9.22 34.23 -10.79
C VAL A 229 8.70 35.35 -11.67
N ALA A 230 9.54 36.35 -11.90
CA ALA A 230 9.20 37.46 -12.80
C ALA A 230 8.87 36.91 -14.19
N ALA A 231 7.64 37.14 -14.65
CA ALA A 231 7.29 37.00 -16.05
C ALA A 231 7.42 38.40 -16.62
N SER A 232 8.57 38.70 -17.24
CA SER A 232 8.99 40.00 -17.78
C SER A 232 7.85 40.96 -18.14
N PRO A 233 7.97 42.29 -17.91
CA PRO A 233 7.12 43.21 -18.63
C PRO A 233 7.34 42.99 -20.14
N THR A 234 6.26 43.03 -20.93
CA THR A 234 6.33 42.88 -22.40
C THR A 234 7.27 43.91 -23.04
N SER A 235 7.47 45.05 -22.36
CA SER A 235 8.48 46.05 -22.67
C SER A 235 9.00 46.69 -21.37
N PRO A 236 10.32 46.94 -21.22
CA PRO A 236 10.89 47.64 -20.07
C PRO A 236 10.53 49.14 -20.02
N SER A 237 9.94 49.68 -21.09
CA SER A 237 9.42 51.05 -21.15
C SER A 237 8.06 51.06 -21.87
N PHE A 238 7.18 51.95 -21.47
CA PHE A 238 5.86 52.15 -22.08
C PHE A 238 5.52 53.64 -22.09
N GLU A 239 4.63 54.03 -22.99
CA GLU A 239 4.16 55.41 -23.06
C GLU A 239 3.17 55.68 -21.93
N SER A 240 3.21 56.88 -21.34
CA SER A 240 2.39 57.19 -20.16
C SER A 240 0.88 57.15 -20.45
N PHE A 241 0.46 57.26 -21.72
CA PHE A 241 -0.94 57.13 -22.12
C PHE A 241 -1.40 55.68 -22.33
N GLU A 242 -0.50 54.70 -22.23
CA GLU A 242 -0.83 53.28 -22.36
C GLU A 242 -1.04 52.64 -20.98
N ALA A 243 -1.89 51.62 -20.92
CA ALA A 243 -2.03 50.82 -19.72
C ALA A 243 -0.81 49.90 -19.57
N ALA A 244 -0.17 49.92 -18.40
CA ALA A 244 0.98 49.06 -18.12
C ALA A 244 0.49 47.74 -17.53
N THR A 245 0.96 46.62 -18.10
CA THR A 245 0.64 45.29 -17.60
C THR A 245 1.91 44.58 -17.14
N PHE A 246 1.92 44.15 -15.89
CA PHE A 246 2.99 43.31 -15.33
C PHE A 246 2.41 41.94 -15.02
N LYS A 247 3.16 40.90 -15.37
CA LYS A 247 2.76 39.52 -15.09
C LYS A 247 3.82 38.90 -14.20
N VAL A 248 3.44 37.96 -13.36
CA VAL A 248 4.38 37.05 -12.72
C VAL A 248 3.94 35.62 -12.97
N ARG A 249 4.90 34.72 -12.99
CA ARG A 249 4.63 33.29 -13.08
C ARG A 249 4.80 32.71 -11.69
N MET A 250 3.75 32.08 -11.18
CA MET A 250 3.88 31.22 -10.00
C MET A 250 4.38 29.85 -10.44
N LEU A 251 5.47 29.41 -9.81
CA LEU A 251 5.96 28.06 -9.92
C LEU A 251 5.55 27.29 -8.67
N PRO A 252 5.03 26.06 -8.81
CA PRO A 252 4.80 25.20 -7.66
C PRO A 252 6.15 24.90 -6.96
N PRO A 253 6.14 24.54 -5.67
CA PRO A 253 7.36 24.22 -4.94
C PRO A 253 8.14 23.08 -5.63
N ALA A 254 9.47 23.13 -5.57
CA ALA A 254 10.34 22.14 -6.23
C ALA A 254 10.06 20.68 -5.81
N SER A 255 9.53 20.47 -4.60
CA SER A 255 9.08 19.17 -4.08
C SER A 255 7.92 18.54 -4.86
N TYR A 256 7.24 19.28 -5.74
CA TYR A 256 6.14 18.81 -6.56
C TYR A 256 6.55 18.25 -7.93
N GLN A 257 7.81 18.34 -8.35
CA GLN A 257 8.24 17.94 -9.70
C GLN A 257 8.26 16.42 -9.97
N GLY A 258 7.63 15.59 -9.12
CA GLY A 258 7.55 14.13 -9.30
C GLY A 258 6.31 13.44 -8.73
N GLY A 259 5.27 14.18 -8.31
CA GLY A 259 4.04 13.65 -7.73
C GLY A 259 2.83 13.68 -8.69
N PRO A 260 1.70 13.03 -8.34
CA PRO A 260 0.49 13.03 -9.16
C PRO A 260 0.01 14.46 -9.44
N GLN A 261 -0.63 14.63 -10.61
CA GLN A 261 -0.97 15.92 -11.22
C GLN A 261 -1.53 16.93 -10.22
N PHE A 262 -0.97 18.14 -10.26
CA PHE A 262 -1.54 19.32 -9.61
C PHE A 262 -3.03 19.41 -9.92
N ASP A 263 -3.89 19.42 -8.89
CA ASP A 263 -5.30 19.75 -9.08
C ASP A 263 -5.37 21.21 -9.50
N VAL A 264 -5.53 21.42 -10.81
CA VAL A 264 -5.61 22.73 -11.47
C VAL A 264 -6.75 23.59 -10.89
N ASN A 265 -7.64 22.99 -10.12
CA ASN A 265 -8.77 23.66 -9.47
C ASN A 265 -8.47 24.17 -8.06
N GLN A 266 -7.29 23.94 -7.48
CA GLN A 266 -6.94 24.62 -6.23
C GLN A 266 -6.79 26.12 -6.47
N PRO A 267 -7.45 26.98 -5.68
CA PRO A 267 -7.30 28.42 -5.81
C PRO A 267 -5.83 28.77 -5.59
N LEU A 268 -5.25 29.47 -6.56
CA LEU A 268 -3.90 30.01 -6.43
C LEU A 268 -3.85 30.95 -5.22
N PRO A 269 -2.73 30.98 -4.48
CA PRO A 269 -2.61 31.92 -3.38
C PRO A 269 -2.63 33.36 -3.92
N ALA A 270 -3.18 34.28 -3.13
CA ALA A 270 -3.29 35.68 -3.52
C ALA A 270 -1.91 36.32 -3.66
N ILE A 271 -1.70 37.08 -4.73
CA ILE A 271 -0.46 37.83 -4.91
C ILE A 271 -0.65 39.25 -4.39
N THR A 272 0.28 39.68 -3.55
CA THR A 272 0.40 41.07 -3.11
C THR A 272 1.45 41.79 -3.93
N TRP A 273 1.08 42.96 -4.45
CA TRP A 273 1.96 43.82 -5.23
C TRP A 273 2.44 44.99 -4.40
N THR A 274 3.74 45.28 -4.51
CA THR A 274 4.36 46.47 -3.94
C THR A 274 5.14 47.22 -5.01
N THR A 275 5.24 48.54 -4.88
CA THR A 275 5.96 49.41 -5.80
C THR A 275 6.91 50.34 -5.07
N ARG A 276 7.96 50.80 -5.74
CA ARG A 276 8.74 51.96 -5.31
C ARG A 276 9.09 52.84 -6.50
N ASN A 277 8.99 54.15 -6.31
CA ASN A 277 9.53 55.13 -7.24
C ASN A 277 11.02 55.33 -6.95
N MET A 278 11.86 55.02 -7.93
CA MET A 278 13.32 55.09 -7.82
C MET A 278 13.83 56.51 -7.61
N ALA A 279 13.11 57.52 -8.09
CA ALA A 279 13.52 58.92 -7.98
C ALA A 279 13.32 59.51 -6.57
N VAL A 280 12.36 58.97 -5.80
CA VAL A 280 12.00 59.50 -4.47
C VAL A 280 12.78 58.79 -3.34
N GLY A 281 13.50 57.71 -3.64
CA GLY A 281 14.38 57.04 -2.67
C GLY A 281 13.67 56.28 -1.54
N GLY A 282 12.39 55.94 -1.71
CA GLY A 282 11.57 55.27 -0.69
C GLY A 282 11.62 53.73 -0.69
N GLY A 283 11.11 53.12 0.39
CA GLY A 283 10.88 51.69 0.48
C GLY A 283 9.73 51.21 -0.43
N PHE A 284 9.58 49.89 -0.55
CA PHE A 284 8.43 49.30 -1.24
C PHE A 284 7.15 49.59 -0.43
N VAL A 285 6.14 50.11 -1.10
CA VAL A 285 4.81 50.39 -0.55
C VAL A 285 3.77 49.53 -1.24
N SER A 286 2.69 49.19 -0.54
CA SER A 286 1.56 48.46 -1.15
C SER A 286 1.05 49.22 -2.37
N LEU A 287 0.76 48.49 -3.45
CA LEU A 287 0.25 49.07 -4.67
C LEU A 287 -1.10 49.78 -4.44
N SER A 288 -1.97 49.20 -3.61
CA SER A 288 -3.25 49.80 -3.21
C SER A 288 -3.08 51.09 -2.40
N ALA A 289 -2.05 51.17 -1.57
CA ALA A 289 -1.72 52.37 -0.80
C ALA A 289 -1.14 53.51 -1.67
N SER A 290 -0.70 53.17 -2.88
CA SER A 290 -0.12 54.13 -3.84
C SER A 290 -1.15 54.65 -4.85
N GLY A 291 -2.44 54.38 -4.62
CA GLY A 291 -3.54 54.85 -5.47
C GLY A 291 -3.76 54.04 -6.75
N PHE A 292 -3.05 52.92 -6.93
CA PHE A 292 -3.28 52.02 -8.06
C PHE A 292 -4.36 50.99 -7.71
N THR A 293 -5.18 50.63 -8.68
CA THR A 293 -6.19 49.57 -8.56
C THR A 293 -5.77 48.39 -9.41
N ASP A 294 -5.63 47.21 -8.79
CA ASP A 294 -5.47 45.96 -9.52
C ASP A 294 -6.83 45.55 -10.09
N SER A 295 -6.97 45.61 -11.41
CA SER A 295 -8.23 45.29 -12.09
C SER A 295 -8.44 43.79 -12.32
N ASP A 296 -7.44 42.94 -12.05
CA ASP A 296 -7.45 41.51 -12.41
C ASP A 296 -6.61 40.62 -11.45
N PRO A 297 -7.04 40.47 -10.18
CA PRO A 297 -6.26 39.80 -9.14
C PRO A 297 -6.13 38.27 -9.31
N ALA A 298 -6.84 37.68 -10.28
CA ALA A 298 -6.95 36.22 -10.42
C ALA A 298 -5.77 35.56 -11.16
N GLU A 299 -4.98 36.32 -11.92
CA GLU A 299 -4.03 35.73 -12.89
C GLU A 299 -2.54 36.03 -12.62
N ALA A 300 -2.16 36.47 -11.42
CA ALA A 300 -0.79 36.94 -11.18
C ALA A 300 -0.39 38.09 -12.13
N VAL A 301 -1.38 38.87 -12.54
CA VAL A 301 -1.25 40.04 -13.40
C VAL A 301 -1.58 41.27 -12.57
N VAL A 302 -0.90 42.37 -12.83
CA VAL A 302 -1.38 43.69 -12.40
C VAL A 302 -1.42 44.62 -13.59
N ARG A 303 -2.55 45.32 -13.74
CA ARG A 303 -2.79 46.30 -14.79
C ARG A 303 -2.91 47.68 -14.17
N LEU A 304 -2.02 48.58 -14.55
CA LEU A 304 -2.08 49.98 -14.17
C LEU A 304 -2.78 50.76 -15.30
N PRO A 305 -3.81 51.57 -14.99
CA PRO A 305 -4.46 52.43 -15.98
C PRO A 305 -3.48 53.39 -16.68
N ALA A 306 -3.90 53.93 -17.82
CA ALA A 306 -3.18 55.03 -18.47
C ALA A 306 -2.99 56.21 -17.49
N PHE A 307 -1.86 56.90 -17.63
CA PHE A 307 -1.44 58.07 -16.82
C PHE A 307 -1.22 57.78 -15.32
N SER A 308 -1.15 56.52 -14.92
CA SER A 308 -0.90 56.17 -13.51
C SER A 308 0.53 56.46 -13.06
N LEU A 309 1.49 56.57 -13.98
CA LEU A 309 2.89 56.88 -13.70
C LEU A 309 3.34 58.16 -14.43
N ASN A 310 4.20 58.93 -13.76
CA ASN A 310 4.77 60.16 -14.34
C ASN A 310 5.73 59.83 -15.50
N ALA A 311 5.68 60.63 -16.56
CA ALA A 311 6.63 60.51 -17.67
C ALA A 311 8.09 60.68 -17.18
N GLY A 312 9.00 59.86 -17.72
CA GLY A 312 10.43 59.89 -17.35
C GLY A 312 10.75 59.35 -15.95
N SER A 313 9.77 58.81 -15.22
CA SER A 313 10.00 58.20 -13.91
C SER A 313 10.38 56.71 -14.02
N GLN A 314 11.18 56.24 -13.06
CA GLN A 314 11.57 54.83 -12.95
C GLN A 314 10.90 54.20 -11.74
N HIS A 315 10.31 53.02 -11.93
CA HIS A 315 9.60 52.28 -10.89
C HIS A 315 10.10 50.85 -10.80
N GLN A 316 10.05 50.28 -9.59
CA GLN A 316 10.24 48.86 -9.38
C GLN A 316 8.99 48.26 -8.77
N PHE A 317 8.54 47.14 -9.32
CA PHE A 317 7.41 46.37 -8.83
C PHE A 317 7.91 45.05 -8.25
N ARG A 318 7.32 44.63 -7.13
CA ARG A 318 7.60 43.37 -6.46
C ARG A 318 6.29 42.67 -6.14
N ALA A 319 6.19 41.41 -6.55
CA ALA A 319 5.09 40.52 -6.24
C ALA A 319 5.52 39.52 -5.15
N GLN A 320 4.62 39.23 -4.21
CA GLN A 320 4.81 38.26 -3.13
C GLN A 320 3.53 37.43 -2.95
N VAL A 321 3.71 36.15 -2.61
CA VAL A 321 2.63 35.22 -2.24
C VAL A 321 2.49 35.20 -0.72
#